data_AF-A0A248L3N2-F1
#
_entry.id   AF-A0A248L3N2-F1
#
_cell.length_a   1.000
_cell.length_b   1.000
_cell.length_c   1.000
_cell.angle_alpha   90.00
_cell.angle_beta   90.00
_cell.angle_gamma   90.00
#
_symmetry.space_group_name_H-M   'P 1'
#
loop_
_entity.id
_entity.type
_entity.pdbx_description
1 polymer ?
#
loop_
_entity_poly.entity_id
_entity_poly.type
_entity_poly.pdbx_seq_one_letter_code
_entity_poly.pdbx_strand_id
1 'polypeptide(L)'
;MARLTKLKEWQEAGLLDAETVDRIEAYEHKHQVKKRTPLLLIVGLTFVGLALLSFLAANWQVIPALVKIGLVLVIMISCYVLADISERRTIWNPVAFRILGILALLGALIVTVQSFHMSLESSFIAWVIFLMALGHFFVWRHAAYAVVAFLAGLNIFTGIGSFGSEYATFLDWTSFVCLILISVAWFYFSQTFPSLIFSWLLLYFAGLELFFLVSYEGILWPIWTLFFLVPLLLLVREEQKRLLLYALYLVTAAINSLVYLSVRAETTTAPISLVEAILLVLAAAAVGSLIYVRYRPLLFIVPLGLVGLLWFEEQAILMAILVEVMAFVYLIERERTGHRLLIPFVYFITVQLTVYFIYAWNRLNMSLFFLGGALLVFLIAGVLWWMQRRREGGQSA
;
A
#
# COMPACT_ATOMS: atom_id res chain seq x y z
N MET A 1 -7.73 24.29 14.42
CA MET A 1 -8.27 23.39 15.46
C MET A 1 -7.25 23.12 16.55
N ALA A 2 -6.06 22.58 16.28
CA ALA A 2 -5.06 22.26 17.33
C ALA A 2 -4.62 23.42 18.27
N ARG A 3 -4.68 24.69 17.83
CA ARG A 3 -4.32 25.85 18.68
C ARG A 3 -5.40 26.26 19.69
N LEU A 4 -6.67 26.10 19.34
CA LEU A 4 -7.79 26.39 20.25
C LEU A 4 -7.85 25.35 21.38
N THR A 5 -7.45 24.11 21.09
CA THR A 5 -7.31 23.04 22.08
C THR A 5 -6.23 23.39 23.12
N LYS A 6 -5.10 23.96 22.68
CA LYS A 6 -4.00 24.37 23.56
C LYS A 6 -4.35 25.57 24.46
N LEU A 7 -5.12 26.53 23.95
CA LEU A 7 -5.61 27.67 24.74
C LEU A 7 -6.51 27.20 25.89
N LYS A 8 -7.41 26.24 25.62
CA LYS A 8 -8.22 25.60 26.67
C LYS A 8 -7.38 24.82 27.68
N GLU A 9 -6.39 24.03 27.22
CA GLU A 9 -5.48 23.33 28.13
C GLU A 9 -4.71 24.29 29.05
N TRP A 10 -4.28 25.45 28.55
CA TRP A 10 -3.58 26.46 29.36
C TRP A 10 -4.50 27.22 30.32
N GLN A 11 -5.76 27.42 29.94
CA GLN A 11 -6.78 27.97 30.84
C GLN A 11 -7.14 26.97 31.96
N GLU A 12 -7.33 25.70 31.62
CA GLU A 12 -7.61 24.61 32.57
C GLU A 12 -6.44 24.36 33.52
N ALA A 13 -5.20 24.58 33.06
CA ALA A 13 -4.00 24.52 33.89
C ALA A 13 -3.78 25.77 34.78
N GLY A 14 -4.67 26.77 34.72
CA GLY A 14 -4.56 28.01 35.51
C GLY A 14 -3.40 28.93 35.11
N LEU A 15 -2.79 28.70 33.95
CA LEU A 15 -1.67 29.50 33.43
C LEU A 15 -2.16 30.81 32.79
N LEU A 16 -3.43 30.87 32.42
CA LEU A 16 -4.08 32.02 31.79
C LEU A 16 -5.44 32.26 32.45
N ASP A 17 -5.71 33.52 32.75
CA ASP A 17 -7.01 34.02 33.18
C ASP A 17 -7.97 34.16 31.98
N ALA A 18 -9.27 34.15 32.26
CA ALA A 18 -10.32 34.22 31.24
C ALA A 18 -10.21 35.51 30.39
N GLU A 19 -9.82 36.63 30.99
CA GLU A 19 -9.66 37.90 30.29
C GLU A 19 -8.47 37.87 29.31
N THR A 20 -7.36 37.23 29.68
CA THR A 20 -6.22 37.04 28.76
C THR A 20 -6.55 36.08 27.62
N VAL A 21 -7.33 35.02 27.86
CA VAL A 21 -7.81 34.12 26.81
C VAL A 21 -8.63 34.89 25.78
N ASP A 22 -9.59 35.71 26.23
CA ASP A 22 -10.43 36.54 25.36
C ASP A 22 -9.60 37.56 24.56
N ARG A 23 -8.57 38.16 25.18
CA ARG A 23 -7.65 39.08 24.48
C ARG A 23 -6.81 38.38 23.42
N ILE A 24 -6.35 37.17 23.69
CA ILE A 24 -5.58 36.36 22.72
C ILE A 24 -6.49 35.91 21.58
N GLU A 25 -7.71 35.46 21.88
CA GLU A 25 -8.70 35.10 20.84
C GLU A 25 -9.06 36.31 19.98
N ALA A 26 -9.31 37.47 20.58
CA ALA A 26 -9.59 38.71 19.85
C ALA A 26 -8.39 39.15 18.99
N TYR A 27 -7.17 39.05 19.52
CA TYR A 27 -5.95 39.36 18.77
C TYR A 27 -5.74 38.41 17.59
N GLU A 28 -5.91 37.11 17.81
CA GLU A 28 -5.85 36.07 16.77
C GLU A 28 -6.97 36.21 15.75
N HIS A 29 -8.20 36.54 16.15
CA HIS A 29 -9.30 36.81 15.22
C HIS A 29 -9.03 38.03 14.33
N LYS A 30 -8.37 39.05 14.87
CA LYS A 30 -8.00 40.25 14.12
C LYS A 30 -6.78 40.04 13.21
N HIS A 31 -5.87 39.12 13.57
CA HIS A 31 -4.63 38.83 12.83
C HIS A 31 -4.66 37.53 12.03
N GLN A 32 -5.72 36.74 12.13
CA GLN A 32 -6.03 35.67 11.18
C GLN A 32 -6.46 36.29 9.86
N VAL A 33 -5.47 36.84 9.15
CA VAL A 33 -5.52 36.95 7.70
C VAL A 33 -5.50 35.52 7.20
N LYS A 34 -6.68 34.89 7.23
CA LYS A 34 -6.96 33.68 6.47
C LYS A 34 -6.67 34.09 5.04
N LYS A 35 -5.47 33.77 4.54
CA LYS A 35 -5.15 33.78 3.11
C LYS A 35 -6.02 32.71 2.47
N ARG A 36 -7.33 32.97 2.40
CA ARG A 36 -8.26 32.24 1.57
C ARG A 36 -7.92 32.72 0.18
N THR A 37 -7.11 31.93 -0.52
CA THR A 37 -7.02 32.03 -1.97
C THR A 37 -8.47 32.03 -2.46
N PRO A 38 -8.92 33.06 -3.20
CA PRO A 38 -10.32 33.16 -3.58
C PRO A 38 -10.69 31.90 -4.34
N LEU A 39 -11.73 31.18 -3.92
CA LEU A 39 -12.18 29.97 -4.61
C LEU A 39 -12.40 30.25 -6.11
N LEU A 40 -12.96 31.43 -6.41
CA LEU A 40 -13.15 31.93 -7.77
C LEU A 40 -11.83 32.05 -8.56
N LEU A 41 -10.72 32.41 -7.90
CA LEU A 41 -9.40 32.51 -8.52
C LEU A 41 -8.82 31.12 -8.80
N ILE A 42 -8.98 30.15 -7.89
CA ILE A 42 -8.57 28.76 -8.15
C ILE A 42 -9.37 28.18 -9.31
N VAL A 43 -10.70 28.32 -9.29
CA VAL A 43 -11.59 27.83 -10.34
C VAL A 43 -11.29 28.51 -11.68
N GLY A 44 -11.12 29.84 -11.68
CA GLY A 44 -10.74 30.61 -12.87
C GLY A 44 -9.40 30.16 -13.45
N LEU A 45 -8.37 30.00 -12.61
CA LEU A 45 -7.06 29.51 -13.05
C LEU A 45 -7.14 28.08 -13.59
N THR A 46 -7.98 27.23 -13.00
CA THR A 46 -8.22 25.86 -13.45
C THR A 46 -8.86 25.85 -14.84
N PHE A 47 -9.90 26.68 -15.07
CA PHE A 47 -10.52 26.80 -16.39
C PHE A 47 -9.57 27.38 -17.44
N VAL A 48 -8.75 28.37 -17.09
CA VAL A 48 -7.72 28.90 -18.00
C VAL A 48 -6.72 27.79 -18.35
N GLY A 49 -6.26 27.02 -17.37
CA GLY A 49 -5.39 25.85 -17.60
C GLY A 49 -6.03 24.82 -18.52
N LEU A 50 -7.29 24.45 -18.28
CA LEU A 50 -8.07 23.53 -19.11
C LEU A 50 -8.29 24.06 -20.53
N ALA A 51 -8.54 25.36 -20.70
CA ALA A 51 -8.70 25.99 -22.00
C ALA A 51 -7.40 25.95 -22.81
N LEU A 52 -6.26 26.27 -22.18
CA LEU A 52 -4.94 26.19 -22.80
C LEU A 52 -4.59 24.74 -23.19
N LEU A 53 -4.82 23.77 -22.31
CA LEU A 53 -4.60 22.36 -22.59
C LEU A 53 -5.51 21.85 -23.73
N SER A 54 -6.79 22.24 -23.72
CA SER A 54 -7.74 21.89 -24.79
C SER A 54 -7.35 22.48 -26.14
N PHE A 55 -6.91 23.75 -26.17
CA PHE A 55 -6.43 24.39 -27.39
C PHE A 55 -5.17 23.69 -27.92
N LEU A 56 -4.24 23.36 -27.04
CA LEU A 56 -3.02 22.63 -27.39
C LEU A 56 -3.35 21.23 -27.93
N ALA A 57 -4.30 20.53 -27.30
CA ALA A 57 -4.78 19.22 -27.75
C ALA A 57 -5.46 19.29 -29.11
N ALA A 58 -6.30 20.31 -29.37
CA ALA A 58 -6.98 20.49 -30.65
C ALA A 58 -6.00 20.75 -31.80
N ASN A 59 -4.90 21.45 -31.53
CA ASN A 59 -3.86 21.74 -32.52
C ASN A 59 -2.70 20.74 -32.50
N TRP A 60 -2.80 19.67 -31.71
CA TRP A 60 -1.69 18.76 -31.42
C TRP A 60 -1.11 18.14 -32.69
N GLN A 61 -1.93 17.82 -33.68
CA GLN A 61 -1.45 17.19 -34.93
C GLN A 61 -0.61 18.13 -35.79
N VAL A 62 -0.85 19.44 -35.73
CA VAL A 62 -0.17 20.44 -36.58
C VAL A 62 1.17 20.88 -36.00
N ILE A 63 1.36 20.76 -34.68
CA ILE A 63 2.57 21.24 -34.00
C ILE A 63 3.76 20.31 -34.30
N PRO A 64 4.91 20.85 -34.76
CA PRO A 64 6.12 20.05 -35.00
C PRO A 64 6.61 19.34 -33.73
N ALA A 65 7.19 18.15 -33.90
CA ALA A 65 7.68 17.30 -32.80
C ALA A 65 8.60 18.04 -31.81
N LEU A 66 9.62 18.76 -32.32
CA LEU A 66 10.56 19.51 -31.48
C LEU A 66 9.88 20.60 -30.63
N VAL A 67 8.84 21.24 -31.17
CA VAL A 67 8.09 22.28 -30.47
C VAL A 67 7.26 21.68 -29.34
N LYS A 68 6.63 20.52 -29.56
CA LYS A 68 5.89 19.78 -28.51
C LYS A 68 6.81 19.43 -27.34
N ILE A 69 7.97 18.83 -27.65
CA ILE A 69 8.95 18.42 -26.63
C ILE A 69 9.49 19.66 -25.89
N GLY A 70 9.87 20.71 -26.63
CA GLY A 70 10.33 21.97 -26.05
C GLY A 70 9.32 22.61 -25.12
N LEU A 71 8.03 22.62 -25.48
CA LEU A 71 6.96 23.16 -24.65
C LEU A 71 6.83 22.41 -23.32
N VAL A 72 6.84 21.07 -23.35
CA VAL A 72 6.76 20.28 -22.12
C VAL A 72 8.03 20.42 -21.27
N LEU A 73 9.20 20.52 -21.88
CA LEU A 73 10.46 20.79 -21.18
C LEU A 73 10.46 22.16 -20.49
N VAL A 74 9.93 23.20 -21.14
CA VAL A 74 9.78 24.53 -20.54
C VAL A 74 8.84 24.47 -19.33
N ILE A 75 7.74 23.72 -19.41
CA ILE A 75 6.84 23.48 -18.28
C ILE A 75 7.58 22.78 -17.14
N MET A 76 8.33 21.72 -17.45
CA MET A 76 9.11 20.97 -16.47
C MET A 76 10.12 21.87 -15.74
N ILE A 77 10.93 22.63 -16.49
CA ILE A 77 11.91 23.56 -15.92
C ILE A 77 11.21 24.62 -15.06
N SER A 78 10.09 25.17 -15.54
CA SER A 78 9.31 26.16 -14.80
C SER A 78 8.81 25.59 -13.47
N CYS A 79 8.37 24.33 -13.43
CA CYS A 79 8.00 23.67 -12.18
C CYS A 79 9.18 23.61 -11.18
N TYR A 80 10.39 23.26 -11.62
CA TYR A 80 11.55 23.24 -10.72
C TYR A 80 11.98 24.64 -10.26
N VAL A 81 11.94 25.64 -11.14
CA VAL A 81 12.22 27.04 -10.78
C VAL A 81 11.19 27.54 -9.77
N LEU A 82 9.91 27.27 -9.98
CA LEU A 82 8.85 27.61 -9.03
C LEU A 82 9.01 26.87 -7.70
N ALA A 83 9.49 25.63 -7.71
CA ALA A 83 9.80 24.90 -6.49
C ALA A 83 10.93 25.57 -5.68
N ASP A 84 12.02 26.00 -6.33
CA ASP A 84 13.14 26.69 -5.67
C ASP A 84 12.69 28.07 -5.13
N ILE A 85 11.96 28.85 -5.93
CA ILE A 85 11.39 30.13 -5.47
C ILE A 85 10.44 29.91 -4.28
N SER A 86 9.60 28.88 -4.36
CA SER A 86 8.66 28.50 -3.30
C SER A 86 9.37 28.13 -2.01
N GLU A 87 10.50 27.43 -2.10
CA GLU A 87 11.31 27.03 -0.93
C GLU A 87 11.97 28.26 -0.29
N ARG A 88 12.56 29.15 -1.10
CA ARG A 88 13.24 30.36 -0.61
C ARG A 88 12.30 31.39 0.01
N ARG A 89 11.09 31.54 -0.53
CA ARG A 89 10.12 32.55 -0.08
C ARG A 89 9.05 32.03 0.88
N THR A 90 9.02 30.72 1.17
CA THR A 90 8.06 30.04 2.06
C THR A 90 6.58 30.34 1.78
N ILE A 91 6.24 30.72 0.54
CA ILE A 91 4.87 31.13 0.18
C ILE A 91 4.01 29.94 -0.24
N TRP A 92 4.57 29.02 -1.03
CA TRP A 92 3.86 27.89 -1.64
C TRP A 92 4.46 26.54 -1.18
N ASN A 93 3.88 25.43 -1.64
CA ASN A 93 4.39 24.09 -1.33
C ASN A 93 5.44 23.66 -2.37
N PRO A 94 6.74 23.65 -2.05
CA PRO A 94 7.80 23.30 -3.01
C PRO A 94 7.72 21.84 -3.46
N VAL A 95 7.20 20.95 -2.60
CA VAL A 95 7.04 19.51 -2.91
C VAL A 95 6.06 19.31 -4.06
N ALA A 96 4.96 20.06 -4.06
CA ALA A 96 3.95 19.97 -5.12
C ALA A 96 4.55 20.34 -6.48
N PHE A 97 5.35 21.40 -6.55
CA PHE A 97 6.01 21.82 -7.77
C PHE A 97 7.07 20.82 -8.26
N ARG A 98 7.84 20.19 -7.36
CA ARG A 98 8.79 19.12 -7.76
C ARG A 98 8.08 17.87 -8.28
N ILE A 99 6.95 17.49 -7.68
CA ILE A 99 6.11 16.38 -8.19
C ILE A 99 5.55 16.75 -9.57
N LEU A 100 5.05 17.97 -9.76
CA LEU A 100 4.64 18.45 -11.08
C LEU A 100 5.81 18.43 -12.08
N GLY A 101 7.03 18.73 -11.64
CA GLY A 101 8.25 18.57 -12.45
C GLY A 101 8.50 17.12 -12.88
N ILE A 102 8.35 16.15 -11.97
CA ILE A 102 8.44 14.71 -12.30
C ILE A 102 7.33 14.32 -13.31
N LEU A 103 6.10 14.78 -13.11
CA LEU A 103 4.98 14.50 -14.01
C LEU A 103 5.17 15.16 -15.39
N ALA A 104 5.74 16.36 -15.43
CA ALA A 104 6.09 17.04 -16.68
C ALA A 104 7.21 16.29 -17.41
N LEU A 105 8.20 15.73 -16.71
CA LEU A 105 9.19 14.83 -17.32
C LEU A 105 8.53 13.60 -17.92
N LEU A 106 7.63 12.95 -17.18
CA LEU A 106 6.86 11.81 -17.68
C LEU A 106 6.12 12.19 -18.98
N GLY A 107 5.45 13.35 -18.97
CA GLY A 107 4.82 13.90 -20.17
C GLY A 107 5.81 14.13 -21.31
N ALA A 108 6.99 14.70 -21.05
CA ALA A 108 8.00 14.95 -22.06
C ALA A 108 8.50 13.66 -22.71
N LEU A 109 8.71 12.60 -21.91
CA LEU A 109 9.10 11.28 -22.40
C LEU A 109 8.01 10.68 -23.30
N ILE A 110 6.75 10.68 -22.85
CA ILE A 110 5.62 10.16 -23.64
C ILE A 110 5.49 10.91 -24.97
N VAL A 111 5.53 12.25 -24.92
CA VAL A 111 5.42 13.09 -26.13
C VAL A 111 6.56 12.84 -27.09
N THR A 112 7.78 12.67 -26.60
CA THR A 112 8.96 12.36 -27.43
C THR A 112 8.75 11.06 -28.17
N VAL A 113 8.33 10.03 -27.45
CA VAL A 113 8.17 8.67 -27.95
C VAL A 113 7.08 8.59 -29.00
N GLN A 114 5.95 9.22 -28.72
CA GLN A 114 4.85 9.32 -29.68
C GLN A 114 5.24 10.12 -30.93
N SER A 115 5.94 11.25 -30.76
CA SER A 115 6.30 12.13 -31.88
C SER A 115 7.28 11.49 -32.85
N PHE A 116 8.16 10.62 -32.36
CA PHE A 116 9.15 9.91 -33.18
C PHE A 116 8.75 8.46 -33.50
N HIS A 117 7.51 8.06 -33.18
CA HIS A 117 7.01 6.69 -33.41
C HIS A 117 7.93 5.60 -32.85
N MET A 118 8.56 5.87 -31.71
CA MET A 118 9.48 4.92 -31.07
C MET A 118 8.66 3.81 -30.40
N SER A 119 9.06 2.56 -30.60
CA SER A 119 8.58 1.44 -29.78
C SER A 119 9.17 1.61 -28.39
N LEU A 120 8.32 1.83 -27.39
CA LEU A 120 8.77 1.99 -26.03
C LEU A 120 8.45 0.76 -25.21
N GLU A 121 9.48 0.16 -24.66
CA GLU A 121 9.30 -0.77 -23.55
C GLU A 121 8.88 0.07 -22.34
N SER A 122 7.64 -0.15 -21.87
CA SER A 122 6.99 0.59 -20.78
C SER A 122 7.88 0.72 -19.53
N SER A 123 8.72 -0.30 -19.29
CA SER A 123 9.73 -0.33 -18.22
C SER A 123 10.69 0.85 -18.23
N PHE A 124 11.11 1.36 -19.40
CA PHE A 124 12.13 2.43 -19.46
C PHE A 124 11.64 3.75 -18.85
N ILE A 125 10.42 4.17 -19.18
CA ILE A 125 9.82 5.38 -18.60
C ILE A 125 9.67 5.20 -17.09
N ALA A 126 9.20 4.04 -16.65
CA ALA A 126 9.04 3.72 -15.24
C ALA A 126 10.38 3.81 -14.49
N TRP A 127 11.48 3.32 -15.08
CA TRP A 127 12.83 3.44 -14.53
C TRP A 127 13.30 4.88 -14.37
N VAL A 128 13.10 5.73 -15.38
CA VAL A 128 13.51 7.15 -15.32
C VAL A 128 12.76 7.86 -14.18
N ILE A 129 11.45 7.64 -14.07
CA ILE A 129 10.64 8.24 -13.01
C ILE A 129 11.00 7.67 -11.63
N PHE A 130 11.26 6.36 -11.55
CA PHE A 130 11.67 5.69 -10.31
C PHE A 130 12.97 6.27 -9.76
N LEU A 131 14.01 6.34 -10.60
CA LEU A 131 15.32 6.87 -10.22
C LEU A 131 15.25 8.36 -9.87
N MET A 132 14.50 9.16 -10.64
CA MET A 132 14.32 10.57 -10.34
C MET A 132 13.60 10.78 -9.00
N ALA A 133 12.51 10.04 -8.75
CA ALA A 133 11.77 10.12 -7.51
C ALA A 133 12.61 9.69 -6.30
N LEU A 134 13.43 8.63 -6.45
CA LEU A 134 14.38 8.24 -5.42
C LEU A 134 15.47 9.30 -5.20
N GLY A 135 16.02 9.88 -6.26
CA GLY A 135 16.97 10.99 -6.15
C GLY A 135 16.39 12.16 -5.37
N HIS A 136 15.16 12.56 -5.69
CA HIS A 136 14.44 13.59 -4.94
C HIS A 136 14.18 13.18 -3.49
N PHE A 137 13.83 11.92 -3.26
CA PHE A 137 13.65 11.40 -1.92
C PHE A 137 14.95 11.50 -1.11
N PHE A 138 16.11 11.16 -1.66
CA PHE A 138 17.38 11.23 -0.92
C PHE A 138 17.85 12.66 -0.67
N VAL A 139 17.58 13.59 -1.59
CA VAL A 139 17.96 15.01 -1.44
C VAL A 139 17.06 15.72 -0.42
N TRP A 140 15.74 15.55 -0.50
CA TRP A 140 14.79 16.33 0.31
C TRP A 140 14.07 15.55 1.41
N ARG A 141 14.24 14.22 1.48
CA ARG A 141 13.70 13.32 2.52
C ARG A 141 12.20 13.44 2.79
N HIS A 142 11.43 13.84 1.78
CA HIS A 142 9.98 13.99 1.90
C HIS A 142 9.24 12.72 1.44
N ALA A 143 8.24 12.28 2.23
CA ALA A 143 7.51 11.03 2.00
C ALA A 143 6.77 10.97 0.65
N ALA A 144 6.35 12.11 0.12
CA ALA A 144 5.67 12.14 -1.18
C ALA A 144 6.53 11.59 -2.33
N TYR A 145 7.86 11.79 -2.29
CA TYR A 145 8.75 11.21 -3.30
C TYR A 145 8.89 9.70 -3.15
N ALA A 146 8.81 9.18 -1.93
CA ALA A 146 8.77 7.74 -1.67
C ALA A 146 7.53 7.09 -2.28
N VAL A 147 6.37 7.77 -2.24
CA VAL A 147 5.13 7.30 -2.89
C VAL A 147 5.30 7.29 -4.41
N VAL A 148 5.82 8.36 -5.01
CA VAL A 148 6.04 8.42 -6.47
C VAL A 148 7.04 7.34 -6.91
N ALA A 149 8.12 7.13 -6.15
CA ALA A 149 9.08 6.05 -6.40
C ALA A 149 8.40 4.68 -6.30
N PHE A 150 7.59 4.44 -5.27
CA PHE A 150 6.86 3.17 -5.15
C PHE A 150 5.94 2.89 -6.35
N LEU A 151 5.15 3.88 -6.77
CA LEU A 151 4.24 3.75 -7.91
C LEU A 151 4.99 3.50 -9.23
N ALA A 152 6.11 4.20 -9.44
CA ALA A 152 6.97 3.97 -10.59
C ALA A 152 7.60 2.56 -10.54
N GLY A 153 8.07 2.13 -9.37
CA GLY A 153 8.59 0.78 -9.13
C GLY A 153 7.55 -0.32 -9.41
N LEU A 154 6.29 -0.10 -9.03
CA LEU A 154 5.19 -1.01 -9.38
C LEU A 154 4.98 -1.10 -10.90
N ASN A 155 5.11 0.01 -11.61
CA ASN A 155 4.94 0.04 -13.05
C ASN A 155 6.09 -0.69 -13.79
N ILE A 156 7.29 -0.75 -13.19
CA ILE A 156 8.39 -1.57 -13.71
C ILE A 156 7.96 -3.05 -13.78
N PHE A 157 7.31 -3.60 -12.75
CA PHE A 157 6.81 -4.99 -12.78
C PHE A 157 5.79 -5.24 -13.88
N THR A 158 4.94 -4.25 -14.20
CA THR A 158 3.97 -4.40 -15.30
C THR A 158 4.62 -4.33 -16.69
N GLY A 159 5.86 -3.87 -16.77
CA GLY A 159 6.63 -3.82 -18.02
C GLY A 159 7.64 -4.96 -18.16
N ILE A 160 8.19 -5.48 -17.07
CA ILE A 160 9.05 -6.68 -17.08
C ILE A 160 8.19 -7.89 -17.47
N GLY A 161 8.55 -8.57 -18.56
CA GLY A 161 7.92 -9.84 -18.94
C GLY A 161 6.40 -9.77 -19.12
N SER A 162 5.88 -8.74 -19.81
CA SER A 162 4.47 -8.56 -20.22
C SER A 162 3.71 -9.89 -20.19
N PHE A 163 2.81 -10.06 -19.21
CA PHE A 163 2.02 -11.28 -18.97
C PHE A 163 1.82 -12.12 -20.25
N GLY A 164 2.63 -13.15 -20.45
CA GLY A 164 2.53 -14.06 -21.60
C GLY A 164 3.68 -14.07 -22.62
N SER A 165 4.80 -13.38 -22.42
CA SER A 165 6.01 -13.64 -23.24
C SER A 165 6.66 -14.96 -22.80
N GLU A 166 6.76 -15.95 -23.71
CA GLU A 166 7.32 -17.28 -23.40
C GLU A 166 8.78 -17.28 -22.89
N TYR A 167 9.53 -16.19 -23.11
CA TYR A 167 10.92 -16.08 -22.65
C TYR A 167 11.24 -14.66 -22.18
N ALA A 168 11.80 -14.57 -20.97
CA ALA A 168 12.36 -13.33 -20.44
C ALA A 168 13.62 -12.95 -21.23
N THR A 169 13.71 -11.69 -21.64
CA THR A 169 14.90 -11.15 -22.30
C THR A 169 16.03 -10.88 -21.31
N PHE A 170 17.24 -10.65 -21.81
CA PHE A 170 18.35 -10.15 -20.97
C PHE A 170 17.97 -8.83 -20.26
N LEU A 171 17.19 -7.97 -20.92
CA LEU A 171 16.79 -6.69 -20.37
C LEU A 171 15.79 -6.84 -19.21
N ASP A 172 14.92 -7.85 -19.26
CA ASP A 172 14.02 -8.22 -18.15
C ASP A 172 14.82 -8.67 -16.92
N TRP A 173 15.78 -9.58 -17.09
CA TRP A 173 16.67 -10.03 -16.02
C TRP A 173 17.49 -8.89 -15.41
N THR A 174 18.05 -8.00 -16.24
CA THR A 174 18.80 -6.85 -15.72
C THR A 174 17.90 -5.87 -14.96
N SER A 175 16.68 -5.63 -15.43
CA SER A 175 15.69 -4.79 -14.75
C SER A 175 15.31 -5.41 -13.40
N PHE A 176 15.00 -6.71 -13.38
CA PHE A 176 14.69 -7.45 -12.16
C PHE A 176 15.80 -7.32 -11.10
N VAL A 177 17.05 -7.63 -11.48
CA VAL A 177 18.21 -7.57 -10.58
C VAL A 177 18.43 -6.13 -10.09
N CYS A 178 18.37 -5.13 -10.98
CA CYS A 178 18.51 -3.73 -10.60
C CYS A 178 17.44 -3.31 -9.60
N LEU A 179 16.19 -3.76 -9.78
CA LEU A 179 15.08 -3.40 -8.92
C LEU A 179 15.24 -3.97 -7.52
N ILE A 180 15.72 -5.22 -7.40
CA ILE A 180 16.09 -5.81 -6.11
C ILE A 180 17.22 -5.01 -5.46
N LEU A 181 18.33 -4.77 -6.17
CA LEU A 181 19.49 -4.08 -5.61
C LEU A 181 19.13 -2.67 -5.11
N ILE A 182 18.38 -1.91 -5.91
CA ILE A 182 17.94 -0.56 -5.57
C ILE A 182 16.92 -0.59 -4.43
N SER A 183 16.00 -1.56 -4.40
CA SER A 183 15.02 -1.68 -3.32
C SER A 183 15.67 -2.10 -1.99
N VAL A 184 16.66 -3.00 -2.00
CA VAL A 184 17.47 -3.33 -0.82
C VAL A 184 18.27 -2.12 -0.35
N ALA A 185 18.90 -1.38 -1.28
CA ALA A 185 19.63 -0.16 -0.94
C ALA A 185 18.69 0.91 -0.34
N TRP A 186 17.50 1.08 -0.92
CA TRP A 186 16.48 2.01 -0.43
C TRP A 186 16.02 1.62 0.98
N PHE A 187 15.76 0.34 1.22
CA PHE A 187 15.42 -0.21 2.53
C PHE A 187 16.52 0.06 3.55
N TYR A 188 17.78 -0.24 3.19
CA TYR A 188 18.94 -0.10 4.07
C TYR A 188 19.23 1.36 4.44
N PHE A 189 19.28 2.27 3.47
CA PHE A 189 19.71 3.66 3.70
C PHE A 189 18.61 4.58 4.22
N SER A 190 17.37 4.39 3.79
CA SER A 190 16.30 5.36 4.10
C SER A 190 15.87 5.29 5.55
N GLN A 191 15.62 4.09 6.08
CA GLN A 191 15.13 3.84 7.44
C GLN A 191 13.95 4.74 7.90
N THR A 192 13.20 5.34 6.97
CA THR A 192 12.00 6.15 7.25
C THR A 192 10.76 5.28 7.09
N PHE A 193 9.69 5.58 7.83
CA PHE A 193 8.51 4.73 7.88
C PHE A 193 7.90 4.40 6.50
N PRO A 194 7.58 5.39 5.63
CA PRO A 194 7.01 5.08 4.31
C PRO A 194 7.97 4.30 3.43
N SER A 195 9.27 4.66 3.45
CA SER A 195 10.27 4.01 2.61
C SER A 195 10.51 2.56 3.01
N LEU A 196 10.52 2.23 4.30
CA LEU A 196 10.66 0.84 4.75
C LEU A 196 9.50 -0.03 4.25
N ILE A 197 8.27 0.49 4.30
CA ILE A 197 7.09 -0.23 3.78
C ILE A 197 7.19 -0.39 2.26
N PHE A 198 7.44 0.71 1.54
CA PHE A 198 7.45 0.68 0.08
C PHE A 198 8.59 -0.16 -0.50
N SER A 199 9.80 -0.03 0.03
CA SER A 199 10.92 -0.88 -0.39
C SER A 199 10.70 -2.34 -0.03
N TRP A 200 10.12 -2.65 1.13
CA TRP A 200 9.74 -4.02 1.47
C TRP A 200 8.69 -4.59 0.51
N LEU A 201 7.67 -3.80 0.17
CA LEU A 201 6.64 -4.21 -0.78
C LEU A 201 7.21 -4.44 -2.18
N LEU A 202 8.13 -3.57 -2.65
CA LEU A 202 8.81 -3.80 -3.92
C LEU A 202 9.64 -5.09 -3.89
N LEU A 203 10.34 -5.39 -2.79
CA LEU A 203 11.07 -6.65 -2.67
C LEU A 203 10.15 -7.88 -2.64
N TYR A 204 9.00 -7.76 -1.99
CA TYR A 204 7.98 -8.81 -2.02
C TYR A 204 7.41 -9.02 -3.43
N PHE A 205 7.04 -7.96 -4.14
CA PHE A 205 6.54 -8.07 -5.50
C PHE A 205 7.60 -8.53 -6.50
N ALA A 206 8.86 -8.13 -6.33
CA ALA A 206 9.96 -8.69 -7.11
C ALA A 206 10.06 -10.20 -6.88
N GLY A 207 9.96 -10.66 -5.64
CA GLY A 207 9.91 -12.09 -5.36
C GLY A 207 8.78 -12.79 -6.09
N LEU A 208 7.57 -12.22 -6.18
CA LEU A 208 6.47 -12.80 -6.97
C LEU A 208 6.78 -12.80 -8.48
N GLU A 209 7.45 -11.77 -8.98
CA GLU A 209 7.76 -11.57 -10.39
C GLU A 209 8.87 -12.50 -10.90
N LEU A 210 9.88 -12.81 -10.08
CA LEU A 210 10.95 -13.76 -10.39
C LEU A 210 10.43 -15.10 -10.94
N PHE A 211 9.29 -15.56 -10.44
CA PHE A 211 8.72 -16.86 -10.83
C PHE A 211 8.07 -16.82 -12.22
N PHE A 212 7.49 -15.69 -12.61
CA PHE A 212 7.06 -15.49 -14.00
C PHE A 212 8.26 -15.47 -14.94
N LEU A 213 9.38 -14.91 -14.48
CA LEU A 213 10.59 -14.73 -15.26
C LEU A 213 11.38 -16.04 -15.47
N VAL A 214 11.26 -16.99 -14.54
CA VAL A 214 11.92 -18.33 -14.58
C VAL A 214 10.98 -19.42 -15.15
N SER A 215 9.74 -19.08 -15.53
CA SER A 215 8.73 -20.05 -15.99
C SER A 215 8.51 -21.19 -14.99
N TYR A 216 8.50 -20.86 -13.70
CA TYR A 216 8.35 -21.83 -12.63
C TYR A 216 6.88 -22.26 -12.46
N GLU A 217 6.61 -23.56 -12.42
CA GLU A 217 5.24 -24.10 -12.38
C GLU A 217 4.64 -24.22 -10.97
N GLY A 218 5.45 -24.29 -9.91
CA GLY A 218 4.96 -24.56 -8.55
C GLY A 218 4.32 -23.33 -7.89
N ILE A 219 3.26 -23.48 -7.09
CA ILE A 219 2.46 -22.34 -6.56
C ILE A 219 3.04 -21.70 -5.28
N LEU A 220 4.08 -22.28 -4.67
CA LEU A 220 4.51 -21.91 -3.31
C LEU A 220 5.29 -20.58 -3.19
N TRP A 221 5.45 -19.85 -4.30
CA TRP A 221 6.32 -18.68 -4.39
C TRP A 221 6.03 -17.51 -3.44
N PRO A 222 4.77 -17.13 -3.14
CA PRO A 222 4.50 -16.06 -2.19
C PRO A 222 5.03 -16.38 -0.78
N ILE A 223 5.07 -17.67 -0.40
CA ILE A 223 5.57 -18.10 0.91
C ILE A 223 7.09 -18.08 0.91
N TRP A 224 7.72 -18.61 -0.15
CA TRP A 224 9.18 -18.52 -0.32
C TRP A 224 9.66 -17.09 -0.21
N THR A 225 9.04 -16.18 -0.97
CA THR A 225 9.38 -14.76 -0.94
C THR A 225 9.24 -14.19 0.47
N LEU A 226 8.12 -14.45 1.15
CA LEU A 226 7.90 -13.96 2.51
C LEU A 226 8.99 -14.44 3.48
N PHE A 227 9.38 -15.72 3.38
CA PHE A 227 10.44 -16.31 4.21
C PHE A 227 11.83 -15.73 3.90
N PHE A 228 12.15 -15.52 2.63
CA PHE A 228 13.42 -14.90 2.22
C PHE A 228 13.57 -13.46 2.68
N LEU A 229 12.46 -12.73 2.89
CA LEU A 229 12.51 -11.36 3.38
C LEU A 229 12.76 -11.28 4.88
N VAL A 230 12.43 -12.30 5.69
CA VAL A 230 12.55 -12.27 7.16
C VAL A 230 13.91 -11.74 7.66
N PRO A 231 15.07 -12.15 7.09
CA PRO A 231 16.37 -11.62 7.49
C PRO A 231 16.52 -10.09 7.33
N LEU A 232 15.74 -9.42 6.47
CA LEU A 232 15.77 -7.96 6.33
C LEU A 232 15.43 -7.24 7.64
N LEU A 233 14.70 -7.89 8.55
CA LEU A 233 14.40 -7.34 9.88
C LEU A 233 15.66 -7.15 10.73
N LEU A 234 16.78 -7.80 10.41
CA LEU A 234 18.08 -7.58 11.04
C LEU A 234 18.67 -6.21 10.68
N LEU A 235 18.33 -5.68 9.50
CA LEU A 235 18.82 -4.38 9.01
C LEU A 235 18.04 -3.19 9.59
N VAL A 236 16.90 -3.45 10.24
CA VAL A 236 16.05 -2.40 10.82
C VAL A 236 16.61 -1.97 12.17
N ARG A 237 17.09 -0.72 12.23
CA ARG A 237 17.84 -0.19 13.38
C ARG A 237 16.95 0.10 14.60
N GLU A 238 15.73 0.56 14.37
CA GLU A 238 14.80 0.97 15.44
C GLU A 238 13.71 -0.07 15.68
N GLU A 239 13.47 -0.38 16.95
CA GLU A 239 12.48 -1.37 17.36
C GLU A 239 11.04 -0.98 16.99
N GLN A 240 10.68 0.30 17.13
CA GLN A 240 9.35 0.80 16.75
C GLN A 240 9.05 0.57 15.26
N LYS A 241 10.03 0.82 14.39
CA LYS A 241 9.92 0.57 12.95
C LYS A 241 9.80 -0.91 12.64
N ARG A 242 10.49 -1.74 13.42
CA ARG A 242 10.43 -3.20 13.30
C ARG A 242 9.05 -3.75 13.68
N LEU A 243 8.41 -3.22 14.72
CA LEU A 243 7.03 -3.59 15.10
C LEU A 243 6.02 -3.32 13.97
N LEU A 244 6.20 -2.23 13.22
CA LEU A 244 5.36 -1.90 12.08
C LEU A 244 5.58 -2.89 10.92
N LEU A 245 6.83 -3.26 10.66
CA LEU A 245 7.12 -4.31 9.69
C LEU A 245 6.54 -5.66 10.13
N TYR A 246 6.53 -5.99 11.43
CA TYR A 246 5.86 -7.23 11.88
C TYR A 246 4.39 -7.26 11.46
N ALA A 247 3.67 -6.15 11.60
CA ALA A 247 2.29 -6.06 11.15
C ALA A 247 2.19 -6.29 9.63
N LEU A 248 3.12 -5.74 8.85
CA LEU A 248 3.18 -5.93 7.40
C LEU A 248 3.39 -7.41 7.01
N TYR A 249 4.36 -8.10 7.62
CA TYR A 249 4.58 -9.54 7.41
C TYR A 249 3.36 -10.38 7.78
N LEU A 250 2.69 -10.07 8.90
CA LEU A 250 1.51 -10.79 9.35
C LEU A 250 0.31 -10.57 8.41
N VAL A 251 0.12 -9.34 7.92
CA VAL A 251 -0.93 -9.04 6.94
C VAL A 251 -0.65 -9.76 5.63
N THR A 252 0.58 -9.76 5.14
CA THR A 252 0.95 -10.50 3.92
C THR A 252 0.80 -12.02 4.12
N ALA A 253 1.16 -12.54 5.29
CA ALA A 253 0.95 -13.95 5.64
C ALA A 253 -0.55 -14.33 5.65
N ALA A 254 -1.39 -13.47 6.22
CA ALA A 254 -2.85 -13.63 6.23
C ALA A 254 -3.48 -13.55 4.84
N ILE A 255 -2.98 -12.67 3.97
CA ILE A 255 -3.41 -12.61 2.58
C ILE A 255 -2.99 -13.89 1.85
N ASN A 256 -1.75 -14.33 2.02
CA ASN A 256 -1.27 -15.57 1.41
C ASN A 256 -2.12 -16.77 1.86
N SER A 257 -2.37 -16.95 3.15
CA SER A 257 -3.17 -18.07 3.66
C SER A 257 -4.57 -18.12 3.04
N LEU A 258 -5.22 -16.96 2.90
CA LEU A 258 -6.53 -16.84 2.24
C LEU A 258 -6.44 -17.19 0.75
N VAL A 259 -5.44 -16.65 0.03
CA VAL A 259 -5.24 -16.93 -1.40
C VAL A 259 -5.03 -18.41 -1.63
N TYR A 260 -4.16 -19.09 -0.86
CA TYR A 260 -3.96 -20.53 -1.02
C TYR A 260 -5.21 -21.35 -0.73
N LEU A 261 -5.96 -21.00 0.31
CA LEU A 261 -7.22 -21.67 0.62
C LEU A 261 -8.22 -21.54 -0.54
N SER A 262 -8.38 -20.33 -1.09
CA SER A 262 -9.25 -20.07 -2.23
C SER A 262 -8.80 -20.79 -3.50
N VAL A 263 -7.52 -20.68 -3.86
CA VAL A 263 -6.99 -21.32 -5.07
C VAL A 263 -7.09 -22.85 -4.96
N ARG A 264 -6.77 -23.44 -3.81
CA ARG A 264 -6.87 -24.89 -3.61
C ARG A 264 -8.32 -25.39 -3.68
N ALA A 265 -9.27 -24.59 -3.20
CA ALA A 265 -10.69 -24.92 -3.28
C ALA A 265 -11.22 -24.95 -4.72
N GLU A 266 -10.68 -24.14 -5.61
CA GLU A 266 -11.12 -24.04 -7.01
C GLU A 266 -10.31 -24.95 -7.95
N THR A 267 -9.04 -25.22 -7.63
CA THR A 267 -8.11 -25.92 -8.53
C THR A 267 -7.60 -27.23 -7.92
N THR A 268 -7.70 -28.31 -8.70
CA THR A 268 -7.20 -29.65 -8.32
C THR A 268 -5.94 -30.06 -9.07
N THR A 269 -5.53 -29.29 -10.09
CA THR A 269 -4.60 -29.76 -11.12
C THR A 269 -3.20 -29.19 -11.02
N ALA A 270 -2.94 -28.23 -10.13
CA ALA A 270 -1.61 -27.64 -10.05
C ALA A 270 -0.63 -28.59 -9.35
N PRO A 271 0.40 -29.09 -10.07
CA PRO A 271 1.33 -30.03 -9.50
C PRO A 271 2.27 -29.30 -8.53
N ILE A 272 2.33 -29.79 -7.29
CA ILE A 272 3.38 -29.40 -6.34
C ILE A 272 4.33 -30.59 -6.20
N SER A 273 5.63 -30.32 -6.31
CA SER A 273 6.65 -31.33 -6.07
C SER A 273 6.72 -31.65 -4.59
N LEU A 274 6.73 -32.94 -4.24
CA LEU A 274 6.92 -33.40 -2.86
C LEU A 274 8.25 -32.90 -2.29
N VAL A 275 9.29 -32.78 -3.13
CA VAL A 275 10.58 -32.20 -2.75
C VAL A 275 10.41 -30.73 -2.34
N GLU A 276 9.67 -29.94 -3.11
CA GLU A 276 9.40 -28.54 -2.79
C GLU A 276 8.63 -28.39 -1.49
N ALA A 277 7.60 -29.22 -1.28
CA ALA A 277 6.82 -29.20 -0.04
C ALA A 277 7.70 -29.52 1.19
N ILE A 278 8.59 -30.52 1.09
CA ILE A 278 9.54 -30.85 2.16
C ILE A 278 10.51 -29.69 2.39
N LEU A 279 11.06 -29.11 1.31
CA LEU A 279 11.97 -27.96 1.40
C LEU A 279 11.29 -26.77 2.08
N LEU A 280 10.01 -26.52 1.80
CA LEU A 280 9.26 -25.44 2.41
C LEU A 280 9.08 -25.66 3.92
N VAL A 281 8.83 -26.89 4.36
CA VAL A 281 8.76 -27.23 5.79
C VAL A 281 10.12 -27.04 6.47
N LEU A 282 11.21 -27.46 5.83
CA LEU A 282 12.56 -27.22 6.35
C LEU A 282 12.89 -25.73 6.45
N ALA A 283 12.51 -24.95 5.42
CA ALA A 283 12.66 -23.51 5.43
C ALA A 283 11.83 -22.86 6.55
N ALA A 284 10.60 -23.33 6.77
CA ALA A 284 9.76 -22.86 7.87
C ALA A 284 10.36 -23.20 9.24
N ALA A 285 10.99 -24.36 9.41
CA ALA A 285 11.71 -24.70 10.64
C ALA A 285 12.92 -23.79 10.86
N ALA A 286 13.71 -23.53 9.81
CA ALA A 286 14.87 -22.64 9.87
C ALA A 286 14.45 -21.20 10.20
N VAL A 287 13.48 -20.65 9.45
CA VAL A 287 12.91 -19.31 9.68
C VAL A 287 12.24 -19.24 11.03
N GLY A 288 11.51 -20.28 11.43
CA GLY A 288 10.86 -20.39 12.73
C GLY A 288 11.85 -20.34 13.88
N SER A 289 13.02 -20.99 13.75
CA SER A 289 14.09 -20.92 14.76
C SER A 289 14.64 -19.49 14.91
N LEU A 290 14.89 -18.80 13.80
CA LEU A 290 15.34 -17.41 13.78
C LEU A 290 14.29 -16.49 14.42
N ILE A 291 13.03 -16.67 14.05
CA ILE A 291 11.90 -15.90 14.58
C ILE A 291 11.71 -16.17 16.07
N TYR A 292 11.80 -17.41 16.52
CA TYR A 292 11.63 -17.76 17.93
C TYR A 292 12.67 -17.06 18.83
N VAL A 293 13.92 -16.99 18.36
CA VAL A 293 15.02 -16.35 19.11
C VAL A 293 14.96 -14.84 19.02
N ARG A 294 14.64 -14.28 17.84
CA ARG A 294 14.85 -12.85 17.57
C ARG A 294 13.57 -12.03 17.38
N TYR A 295 12.49 -12.65 16.91
CA TYR A 295 11.30 -11.97 16.40
C TYR A 295 9.97 -12.66 16.79
N ARG A 296 9.84 -13.12 18.04
CA ARG A 296 8.67 -13.92 18.51
C ARG A 296 7.29 -13.51 17.99
N PRO A 297 6.94 -12.21 17.85
CA PRO A 297 5.63 -11.81 17.29
C PRO A 297 5.34 -12.33 15.86
N LEU A 298 6.36 -12.74 15.11
CA LEU A 298 6.23 -13.27 13.75
C LEU A 298 6.04 -14.79 13.67
N LEU A 299 5.94 -15.51 14.80
CA LEU A 299 5.77 -16.97 14.78
C LEU A 299 4.54 -17.42 13.97
N PHE A 300 3.52 -16.55 13.84
CA PHE A 300 2.31 -16.79 13.05
C PHE A 300 2.55 -16.95 11.53
N ILE A 301 3.74 -16.63 11.01
CA ILE A 301 4.04 -16.91 9.59
C ILE A 301 4.53 -18.34 9.37
N VAL A 302 5.06 -18.99 10.41
CA VAL A 302 5.70 -20.33 10.33
C VAL A 302 4.74 -21.41 9.82
N PRO A 303 3.45 -21.46 10.24
CA PRO A 303 2.56 -22.52 9.78
C PRO A 303 2.28 -22.48 8.26
N LEU A 304 2.54 -21.36 7.57
CA LEU A 304 2.51 -21.30 6.10
C LEU A 304 3.47 -22.32 5.47
N GLY A 305 4.53 -22.72 6.18
CA GLY A 305 5.44 -23.77 5.73
C GLY A 305 4.76 -25.12 5.44
N LEU A 306 3.62 -25.38 6.09
CA LEU A 306 2.86 -26.61 5.93
C LEU A 306 2.00 -26.61 4.66
N VAL A 307 1.76 -25.46 4.04
CA VAL A 307 0.86 -25.32 2.88
C VAL A 307 1.25 -26.27 1.75
N GLY A 308 2.54 -26.45 1.48
CA GLY A 308 3.01 -27.39 0.46
C GLY A 308 2.62 -28.84 0.71
N LEU A 309 2.66 -29.30 1.98
CA LEU A 309 2.22 -30.66 2.33
C LEU A 309 0.70 -30.78 2.30
N LEU A 310 -0.01 -29.75 2.78
CA LEU A 310 -1.47 -29.72 2.79
C LEU A 310 -2.07 -29.65 1.38
N TRP A 311 -1.29 -29.24 0.38
CA TRP A 311 -1.74 -29.22 -1.01
C TRP A 311 -2.06 -30.60 -1.57
N PHE A 312 -1.38 -31.65 -1.09
CA PHE A 312 -1.61 -33.03 -1.53
C PHE A 312 -2.96 -33.60 -1.09
N GLU A 313 -3.62 -32.97 -0.11
CA GLU A 313 -4.98 -33.34 0.27
C GLU A 313 -5.98 -32.83 -0.76
N GLU A 314 -6.83 -33.71 -1.29
CA GLU A 314 -7.80 -33.38 -2.34
C GLU A 314 -8.89 -32.40 -1.91
N GLN A 315 -9.31 -32.44 -0.65
CA GLN A 315 -10.50 -31.72 -0.17
C GLN A 315 -10.20 -30.35 0.45
N ALA A 316 -8.92 -29.98 0.55
CA ALA A 316 -8.45 -28.73 1.17
C ALA A 316 -8.90 -28.49 2.63
N ILE A 317 -9.44 -29.52 3.31
CA ILE A 317 -10.03 -29.40 4.64
C ILE A 317 -8.93 -29.12 5.67
N LEU A 318 -7.79 -29.81 5.61
CA LEU A 318 -6.68 -29.57 6.52
C LEU A 318 -6.11 -28.16 6.33
N MET A 319 -6.13 -27.62 5.11
CA MET A 319 -5.75 -26.23 4.85
C MET A 319 -6.75 -25.26 5.50
N ALA A 320 -8.05 -25.50 5.35
CA ALA A 320 -9.08 -24.71 6.02
C ALA A 320 -8.91 -24.72 7.55
N ILE A 321 -8.71 -25.91 8.15
CA ILE A 321 -8.44 -26.07 9.59
C ILE A 321 -7.20 -25.30 10.00
N LEU A 322 -6.10 -25.41 9.24
CA LEU A 322 -4.87 -24.67 9.53
C LEU A 322 -5.12 -23.16 9.57
N VAL A 323 -5.80 -22.62 8.54
CA VAL A 323 -6.07 -21.17 8.43
C VAL A 323 -7.02 -20.69 9.53
N GLU A 324 -8.05 -21.47 9.86
CA GLU A 324 -8.95 -21.19 10.98
C GLU A 324 -8.23 -21.17 12.33
N VAL A 325 -7.45 -22.21 12.62
CA VAL A 325 -6.67 -22.31 13.86
C VAL A 325 -5.68 -21.15 13.94
N MET A 326 -4.98 -20.81 12.86
CA MET A 326 -4.10 -19.65 12.82
C MET A 326 -4.85 -18.35 13.16
N ALA A 327 -6.01 -18.12 12.53
CA ALA A 327 -6.79 -16.91 12.75
C ALA A 327 -7.33 -16.81 14.18
N PHE A 328 -7.84 -17.93 14.71
CA PHE A 328 -8.37 -18.01 16.06
C PHE A 328 -7.30 -17.82 17.13
N VAL A 329 -6.16 -18.52 17.01
CA VAL A 329 -5.03 -18.38 17.94
C VAL A 329 -4.46 -16.97 17.86
N TYR A 330 -4.35 -16.37 16.68
CA TYR A 330 -3.88 -15.00 16.53
C TYR A 330 -4.82 -13.99 17.21
N LEU A 331 -6.14 -14.19 17.13
CA LEU A 331 -7.12 -13.37 17.83
C LEU A 331 -6.98 -13.48 19.35
N ILE A 332 -6.92 -14.70 19.89
CA ILE A 332 -6.78 -14.94 21.34
C ILE A 332 -5.48 -14.37 21.88
N GLU A 333 -4.35 -14.60 21.19
CA GLU A 333 -3.05 -14.11 21.64
C GLU A 333 -3.05 -12.57 21.72
N ARG A 334 -3.71 -11.90 20.78
CA ARG A 334 -3.82 -10.44 20.73
C ARG A 334 -4.75 -9.87 21.79
N GLU A 335 -5.81 -10.60 22.12
CA GLU A 335 -6.70 -10.28 23.25
C GLU A 335 -5.96 -10.41 24.59
N ARG A 336 -5.24 -11.52 24.81
CA ARG A 336 -4.46 -11.76 26.04
C ARG A 336 -3.38 -10.72 26.27
N THR A 337 -2.75 -10.25 25.20
CA THR A 337 -1.68 -9.24 25.27
C THR A 337 -2.20 -7.80 25.34
N GLY A 338 -3.53 -7.58 25.36
CA GLY A 338 -4.14 -6.25 25.47
C GLY A 338 -3.89 -5.32 24.28
N HIS A 339 -3.53 -5.88 23.11
CA HIS A 339 -3.28 -5.11 21.91
C HIS A 339 -4.57 -4.80 21.13
N ARG A 340 -4.48 -3.92 20.12
CA ARG A 340 -5.62 -3.61 19.25
C ARG A 340 -6.11 -4.86 18.52
N LEU A 341 -7.40 -5.16 18.67
CA LEU A 341 -8.06 -6.35 18.11
C LEU A 341 -8.53 -6.21 16.67
N LEU A 342 -8.47 -5.00 16.08
CA LEU A 342 -9.03 -4.74 14.75
C LEU A 342 -8.48 -5.69 13.68
N ILE A 343 -7.15 -5.78 13.54
CA ILE A 343 -6.53 -6.61 12.48
C ILE A 343 -6.81 -8.11 12.69
N PRO A 344 -6.57 -8.70 13.89
CA PRO A 344 -6.89 -10.10 14.13
C PRO A 344 -8.38 -10.42 13.94
N PHE A 345 -9.27 -9.52 14.36
CA PHE A 345 -10.71 -9.70 14.21
C PHE A 345 -11.12 -9.68 12.73
N VAL A 346 -10.64 -8.71 11.96
CA VAL A 346 -10.89 -8.65 10.51
C VAL A 346 -10.36 -9.90 9.81
N TYR A 347 -9.16 -10.36 10.16
CA TYR A 347 -8.60 -11.60 9.61
C TYR A 347 -9.49 -12.81 9.94
N PHE A 348 -9.87 -12.97 11.21
CA PHE A 348 -10.76 -14.05 11.64
C PHE A 348 -12.09 -14.05 10.90
N ILE A 349 -12.78 -12.91 10.83
CA ILE A 349 -14.04 -12.79 10.09
C ILE A 349 -13.85 -13.09 8.60
N THR A 350 -12.77 -12.63 7.99
CA THR A 350 -12.48 -12.90 6.56
C THR A 350 -12.26 -14.38 6.32
N VAL A 351 -11.53 -15.07 7.20
CA VAL A 351 -11.36 -16.53 7.14
C VAL A 351 -12.69 -17.25 7.26
N GLN A 352 -13.52 -16.89 8.25
CA GLN A 352 -14.85 -17.50 8.43
C GLN A 352 -15.75 -17.32 7.21
N LEU A 353 -15.76 -16.12 6.63
CA LEU A 353 -16.49 -15.86 5.38
C LEU A 353 -15.94 -16.70 4.22
N THR A 354 -14.61 -16.77 4.08
CA THR A 354 -13.96 -17.52 2.99
C THR A 354 -14.30 -19.01 3.06
N VAL A 355 -14.18 -19.63 4.24
CA VAL A 355 -14.55 -21.03 4.46
C VAL A 355 -16.04 -21.25 4.19
N TYR A 356 -16.91 -20.35 4.66
CA TYR A 356 -18.34 -20.43 4.37
C TYR A 356 -18.64 -20.40 2.86
N PHE A 357 -18.03 -19.47 2.12
CA PHE A 357 -18.23 -19.35 0.68
C PHE A 357 -17.73 -20.60 -0.07
N ILE A 358 -16.61 -21.17 0.35
CA ILE A 358 -16.03 -22.35 -0.29
C ILE A 358 -16.86 -23.61 -0.01
N TYR A 359 -17.22 -23.88 1.26
CA TYR A 359 -17.75 -25.18 1.66
C TYR A 359 -19.27 -25.21 1.90
N ALA A 360 -19.86 -24.09 2.31
CA ALA A 360 -21.26 -24.04 2.76
C ALA A 360 -22.19 -23.33 1.77
N TRP A 361 -21.69 -22.42 0.94
CA TRP A 361 -22.49 -21.63 -0.02
C TRP A 361 -23.33 -22.50 -0.95
N ASN A 362 -22.72 -23.52 -1.54
CA ASN A 362 -23.41 -24.44 -2.45
C ASN A 362 -24.40 -25.38 -1.74
N ARG A 363 -24.33 -25.49 -0.39
CA ARG A 363 -25.25 -26.30 0.41
C ARG A 363 -26.45 -25.50 0.92
N LEU A 364 -26.38 -24.18 0.88
CA LEU A 364 -27.44 -23.30 1.36
C LEU A 364 -28.21 -22.74 0.16
N ASN A 365 -29.54 -22.91 0.15
CA ASN A 365 -30.35 -22.34 -0.92
C ASN A 365 -30.21 -20.81 -0.88
N MET A 366 -29.85 -20.17 -2.00
CA MET A 366 -29.66 -18.72 -2.11
C MET A 366 -30.82 -17.91 -1.48
N SER A 367 -32.05 -18.41 -1.62
CA SER A 367 -33.26 -17.81 -1.02
C SER A 367 -33.25 -17.80 0.52
N LEU A 368 -32.72 -18.85 1.16
CA LEU A 368 -32.58 -18.96 2.62
C LEU A 368 -31.51 -18.00 3.16
N PHE A 369 -30.44 -17.73 2.39
CA PHE A 369 -29.43 -16.75 2.76
C PHE A 369 -30.01 -15.33 2.79
N PHE A 370 -30.70 -14.92 1.72
CA PHE A 370 -31.35 -13.59 1.67
C PHE A 370 -32.44 -13.45 2.73
N LEU A 371 -33.22 -14.50 2.99
CA LEU A 371 -34.23 -14.51 4.05
C LEU A 371 -33.59 -14.38 5.44
N GLY A 372 -32.52 -15.12 5.70
CA GLY A 372 -31.77 -15.05 6.97
C GLY A 372 -31.12 -13.68 7.18
N GLY A 373 -30.50 -13.12 6.15
CA GLY A 373 -29.95 -11.77 6.16
C GLY A 373 -31.03 -10.71 6.43
N ALA A 374 -32.17 -10.80 5.74
CA ALA A 374 -33.30 -9.90 5.95
C ALA A 374 -33.88 -10.00 7.37
N LEU A 375 -34.04 -11.22 7.91
CA LEU A 375 -34.49 -11.43 9.29
C LEU A 375 -33.50 -10.87 10.31
N LEU A 376 -32.21 -11.06 10.10
CA LEU A 376 -31.16 -10.57 11.00
C LEU A 376 -31.10 -9.04 11.00
N VAL A 377 -31.16 -8.41 9.82
CA VAL A 377 -31.24 -6.94 9.70
C VAL A 377 -32.52 -6.42 10.34
N PHE A 378 -33.66 -7.07 10.12
CA PHE A 378 -34.94 -6.71 10.74
C PHE A 378 -34.88 -6.82 12.27
N LEU A 379 -34.26 -7.86 12.82
CA LEU A 379 -34.08 -8.05 14.25
C LEU A 379 -33.14 -7.00 14.85
N ILE A 380 -32.01 -6.72 14.20
CA ILE A 380 -31.08 -5.67 14.66
C ILE A 380 -31.77 -4.30 14.61
N ALA A 381 -32.49 -3.98 13.53
CA ALA A 381 -33.25 -2.75 13.42
C ALA A 381 -34.32 -2.65 14.51
N GLY A 382 -35.03 -3.74 14.81
CA GLY A 382 -36.01 -3.80 15.89
C GLY A 382 -35.40 -3.60 17.29
N VAL A 383 -34.24 -4.22 17.57
CA VAL A 383 -33.50 -4.05 18.82
C VAL A 383 -32.97 -2.62 18.96
N LEU A 384 -32.38 -2.06 17.90
CA LEU A 384 -31.88 -0.68 17.90
C LEU A 384 -33.00 0.34 18.11
N TRP A 385 -34.13 0.14 17.42
CA TRP A 385 -35.32 0.97 17.59
C TRP A 385 -35.88 0.86 19.02
N TRP A 386 -35.94 -0.35 19.59
CA TRP A 386 -36.38 -0.56 20.96
C TRP A 386 -35.45 0.08 22.00
N MET A 387 -34.14 -0.01 21.78
CA MET A 387 -33.14 0.66 22.62
C MET A 387 -33.22 2.19 22.53
N GLN A 388 -33.47 2.76 21.34
CA GLN A 388 -33.70 4.19 21.17
C GLN A 388 -34.97 4.64 21.92
N ARG A 389 -36.07 3.89 21.78
CA ARG A 389 -37.34 4.21 22.45
C ARG A 389 -37.24 4.18 23.98
N ARG A 390 -36.43 3.26 24.54
CA ARG A 390 -36.16 3.20 25.99
C ARG A 390 -35.27 4.35 26.48
N ARG A 391 -34.36 4.87 25.64
CA ARG A 391 -33.55 6.04 25.97
C ARG A 391 -34.36 7.34 25.93
N GLU A 392 -35.31 7.45 25.01
CA GLU A 392 -36.22 8.60 24.91
C GLU A 392 -37.29 8.61 26.01
N GLY A 393 -37.79 7.45 26.42
CA GLY A 393 -38.76 7.33 27.52
C GLY A 393 -38.18 7.43 28.93
N GLY A 394 -36.85 7.46 29.08
CA GLY A 394 -36.16 7.56 30.38
C GLY A 394 -35.72 8.98 30.77
N GLN A 395 -35.98 9.99 29.93
CA GLN A 395 -35.66 11.41 30.22
C GLN A 395 -36.86 12.22 30.72
N SER A 396 -37.99 11.56 31.01
CA SER A 396 -39.19 12.17 31.55
C SER A 396 -39.73 11.37 32.74
N ALA A 397 -38.89 11.20 33.77
CA ALA A 397 -39.30 10.80 35.11
C ALA A 397 -38.42 11.53 36.14
#